data_AF-A0A913XP96-F1
#
_entry.id   AF-A0A913XP96-F1
#
_cell.length_a   1.000
_cell.length_b   1.000
_cell.length_c   1.000
_cell.angle_alpha   90.00
_cell.angle_beta   90.00
_cell.angle_gamma   90.00
#
_symmetry.space_group_name_H-M   'P 1'
#
loop_
_entity.id
_entity.type
_entity.pdbx_description
1 polymer ?
#
loop_
_entity_poly.entity_id
_entity_poly.type
_entity_poly.pdbx_seq_one_letter_code
_entity_poly.pdbx_strand_id
1 'polypeptide(L)'
;MAKVPWHYQSWYIAKPPHLSGLYAYTKMVLNILEEKEIVTIDEIFEIVNKEINGMDGKVQEILHTRKNVYRRLGDVLNSFDANRMISRDGRIVKWLGYPNYEEEEAEEKLKDEKQNLEKGIQEKTKNLEKLTHQRMCFKNLLRLKRDSVKELEQGIINLPFIAIRTDKNTSVECNVSSDELQYLFTFDRPFDILDNMEVLQKMDLSNMMSEDVSYNEPSTSNGYDGY
;
A
#
# COMPACT_ATOMS: atom_id res chain seq x y z
N MET A 1 -26.92 -0.72 -53.27
CA MET A 1 -25.61 -1.06 -52.68
C MET A 1 -24.53 -0.75 -53.71
N ALA A 2 -23.93 0.44 -53.65
CA ALA A 2 -22.87 0.85 -54.57
C ALA A 2 -21.51 0.58 -53.91
N LYS A 3 -20.66 -0.22 -54.56
CA LYS A 3 -19.24 -0.41 -54.22
C LYS A 3 -18.46 0.79 -54.76
N VAL A 4 -17.77 1.52 -53.89
CA VAL A 4 -16.85 2.60 -54.29
C VAL A 4 -15.43 2.01 -54.39
N PRO A 5 -14.68 2.21 -55.49
CA PRO A 5 -13.35 1.64 -55.66
C PRO A 5 -12.29 2.46 -54.92
N TRP A 6 -11.47 1.79 -54.11
CA TRP A 6 -10.26 2.37 -53.53
C TRP A 6 -9.20 2.52 -54.63
N HIS A 7 -9.12 3.71 -55.23
CA HIS A 7 -7.93 4.08 -56.00
C HIS A 7 -6.79 4.36 -55.03
N TYR A 8 -5.79 3.49 -55.01
CA TYR A 8 -4.48 3.74 -54.42
C TYR A 8 -3.83 4.92 -55.15
N GLN A 9 -4.01 6.13 -54.64
CA GLN A 9 -3.13 7.24 -54.99
C GLN A 9 -1.85 7.10 -54.16
N SER A 10 -0.76 6.90 -54.89
CA SER A 10 0.61 6.98 -54.41
C SER A 10 0.78 8.22 -53.54
N TRP A 11 0.90 8.02 -52.22
CA TRP A 11 1.32 9.07 -51.32
C TRP A 11 2.79 9.35 -51.65
N TYR A 12 3.01 10.34 -52.51
CA TYR A 12 4.26 11.06 -52.55
C TYR A 12 4.62 11.37 -51.09
N ILE A 13 5.73 10.80 -50.61
CA ILE A 13 6.31 11.12 -49.32
C ILE A 13 6.56 12.61 -49.33
N ALA A 14 5.66 13.37 -48.71
CA ALA A 14 5.81 14.79 -48.54
C ALA A 14 7.12 15.00 -47.76
N LYS A 15 8.03 15.81 -48.32
CA LYS A 15 9.21 16.26 -47.58
C LYS A 15 8.74 16.82 -46.23
N PRO A 16 9.42 16.48 -45.11
CA PRO A 16 8.94 16.83 -43.78
C PRO A 16 8.73 18.35 -43.68
N PRO A 17 7.58 18.80 -43.14
CA PRO A 17 7.25 20.21 -43.09
C PRO A 17 8.17 20.89 -42.08
N HIS A 18 8.99 21.82 -42.59
CA HIS A 18 9.63 22.97 -41.95
C HIS A 18 10.27 22.77 -40.55
N LEU A 19 11.47 23.32 -40.34
CA LEU A 19 12.17 23.39 -39.04
C LEU A 19 11.44 24.25 -37.97
N SER A 20 10.11 24.35 -38.01
CA SER A 20 9.30 25.23 -37.17
C SER A 20 8.09 24.49 -36.61
N GLY A 21 8.12 24.21 -35.30
CA GLY A 21 7.02 23.59 -34.57
C GLY A 21 7.50 22.91 -33.28
N LEU A 22 6.60 22.66 -32.32
CA LEU A 22 6.96 22.11 -31.00
C LEU A 22 7.73 20.78 -31.11
N TYR A 23 7.37 19.93 -32.08
CA TYR A 23 8.08 18.67 -32.34
C TYR A 23 9.57 18.86 -32.67
N ALA A 24 9.95 19.91 -33.42
CA ALA A 24 11.35 20.21 -33.69
C ALA A 24 12.10 20.62 -32.41
N TYR A 25 11.48 21.46 -31.56
CA TYR A 25 12.02 21.79 -30.25
C TYR A 25 12.17 20.55 -29.37
N THR A 26 11.17 19.67 -29.34
CA THR A 26 11.22 18.41 -28.60
C THR A 26 12.41 17.57 -29.02
N LYS A 27 12.62 17.39 -30.33
CA LYS A 27 13.72 16.58 -30.87
C LYS A 27 15.10 17.21 -30.58
N MET A 28 15.24 18.52 -30.72
CA MET A 28 16.49 19.23 -30.42
C MET A 28 16.84 19.12 -28.93
N VAL A 29 15.89 19.43 -28.05
CA VAL A 29 16.09 19.36 -26.59
C VAL A 29 16.38 17.92 -26.15
N LEU A 30 15.70 16.93 -26.75
CA LEU A 30 15.96 15.52 -26.48
C LEU A 30 17.40 15.13 -26.82
N ASN A 31 17.88 15.45 -28.02
CA ASN A 31 19.26 15.15 -28.42
C ASN A 31 20.29 15.80 -27.49
N ILE A 32 20.06 17.07 -27.09
CA ILE A 32 20.95 17.79 -26.17
C ILE A 32 21.02 17.08 -24.81
N LEU A 33 19.87 16.62 -24.29
CA LEU A 33 19.79 15.94 -23.01
C LEU A 33 20.41 14.54 -23.05
N GLU A 34 20.21 13.79 -24.14
CA GLU A 34 20.84 12.48 -24.36
C GLU A 34 22.37 12.58 -24.47
N GLU A 35 22.91 13.65 -25.05
CA GLU A 35 24.36 13.82 -25.21
C GLU A 35 25.04 14.36 -23.94
N LYS A 36 24.44 15.36 -23.29
CA LYS A 36 25.09 16.09 -22.18
C LYS A 36 24.79 15.52 -20.80
N GLU A 37 23.74 14.70 -20.65
CA GLU A 37 23.19 14.14 -19.40
C GLU A 37 22.79 15.14 -18.30
N ILE A 38 23.58 16.18 -18.04
CA ILE A 38 23.33 17.27 -17.10
C ILE A 38 23.63 18.59 -17.82
N VAL A 39 22.63 19.45 -17.95
CA VAL A 39 22.76 20.70 -18.69
C VAL A 39 21.92 21.80 -18.02
N THR A 40 22.30 23.06 -18.18
CA THR A 40 21.50 24.18 -17.65
C THR A 40 20.44 24.63 -18.65
N ILE A 41 19.30 25.13 -18.16
CA ILE A 41 18.21 25.65 -19.02
C ILE A 41 18.74 26.76 -19.95
N ASP A 42 19.61 27.63 -19.44
CA ASP A 42 20.21 28.72 -20.21
C ASP A 42 21.13 28.18 -21.33
N GLU A 43 21.85 27.08 -21.08
CA GLU A 43 22.68 26.42 -22.09
C GLU A 43 21.84 25.72 -23.17
N ILE A 44 20.76 25.00 -22.78
CA ILE A 44 19.83 24.42 -23.75
C ILE A 44 19.24 25.54 -24.62
N PHE A 45 18.85 26.65 -24.00
CA PHE A 45 18.28 27.80 -24.70
C PHE A 45 19.24 28.35 -25.75
N GLU A 46 20.51 28.60 -25.40
CA GLU A 46 21.47 29.17 -26.36
C GLU A 46 21.78 28.22 -27.52
N ILE A 47 21.86 26.90 -27.27
CA ILE A 47 22.05 25.89 -28.32
C ILE A 47 20.85 25.89 -29.27
N VAL A 48 19.63 25.76 -28.74
CA VAL A 48 18.39 25.72 -29.54
C VAL A 48 18.17 27.04 -30.30
N ASN A 49 18.46 28.18 -29.65
CA ASN A 49 18.31 29.51 -30.24
C ASN A 49 19.30 29.72 -31.40
N LYS A 50 20.53 29.19 -31.29
CA LYS A 50 21.53 29.21 -32.36
C LYS A 50 21.12 28.34 -33.54
N GLU A 51 20.58 27.16 -33.29
CA GLU A 51 20.13 26.24 -34.35
C GLU A 51 18.93 26.78 -35.13
N ILE A 52 18.01 27.48 -34.48
CA ILE A 52 16.78 28.00 -35.12
C ILE A 52 17.00 29.29 -35.89
N ASN A 53 17.84 30.21 -35.40
CA ASN A 53 17.99 31.55 -36.00
C ASN A 53 19.11 31.65 -37.04
N GLY A 54 20.08 30.73 -37.05
CA GLY A 54 21.28 30.88 -37.89
C GLY A 54 22.06 32.19 -37.59
N MET A 55 23.11 32.47 -38.36
CA MET A 55 23.99 33.63 -38.13
C MET A 55 23.50 34.95 -38.76
N ASP A 56 22.39 34.99 -39.51
CA ASP A 56 22.09 36.08 -40.47
C ASP A 56 20.66 36.68 -40.35
N GLY A 57 20.21 36.98 -39.13
CA GLY A 57 18.88 37.56 -38.86
C GLY A 57 18.88 39.07 -38.57
N LYS A 58 17.82 39.79 -38.95
CA LYS A 58 17.58 41.19 -38.56
C LYS A 58 17.25 41.30 -37.06
N VAL A 59 17.82 42.30 -36.38
CA VAL A 59 17.81 42.47 -34.90
C VAL A 59 16.42 42.41 -34.23
N GLN A 60 15.36 42.95 -34.84
CA GLN A 60 14.01 42.92 -34.25
C GLN A 60 13.30 41.56 -34.38
N GLU A 61 13.56 40.83 -35.46
CA GLU A 61 13.04 39.48 -35.70
C GLU A 61 13.66 38.50 -34.70
N ILE A 62 14.96 38.68 -34.41
CA ILE A 62 15.71 37.90 -33.42
C ILE A 62 15.10 38.01 -32.01
N LEU A 63 14.66 39.20 -31.57
CA LEU A 63 14.09 39.39 -30.23
C LEU A 63 12.74 38.69 -30.04
N HIS A 64 11.88 38.72 -31.07
CA HIS A 64 10.61 37.99 -31.05
C HIS A 64 10.85 36.47 -31.06
N THR A 65 11.86 36.01 -31.79
CA THR A 65 12.24 34.59 -31.82
C THR A 65 12.79 34.11 -30.48
N ARG A 66 13.61 34.88 -29.76
CA ARG A 66 14.11 34.50 -28.43
C ARG A 66 13.00 34.24 -27.41
N LYS A 67 11.98 35.10 -27.34
CA LYS A 67 10.81 34.88 -26.45
C LYS A 67 10.02 33.62 -26.83
N ASN A 68 9.91 33.35 -28.12
CA ASN A 68 9.24 32.15 -28.62
C ASN A 68 10.02 30.89 -28.24
N VAL A 69 11.35 30.89 -28.40
CA VAL A 69 12.22 29.78 -27.99
C VAL A 69 12.09 29.50 -26.50
N TYR A 70 12.11 30.52 -25.63
CA TYR A 70 11.90 30.32 -24.18
C TYR A 70 10.56 29.66 -23.87
N ARG A 71 9.48 30.12 -24.51
CA ARG A 71 8.15 29.54 -24.29
C ARG A 71 8.09 28.07 -24.75
N ARG A 72 8.67 27.76 -25.91
CA ARG A 72 8.71 26.39 -26.44
C ARG A 72 9.62 25.46 -25.65
N LEU A 73 10.75 25.97 -25.17
CA LEU A 73 11.63 25.23 -24.27
C LEU A 73 10.91 24.89 -22.97
N GLY A 74 10.14 25.82 -22.40
CA GLY A 74 9.29 25.56 -21.24
C GLY A 74 8.24 24.48 -21.49
N ASP A 75 7.52 24.55 -22.61
CA ASP A 75 6.54 23.53 -23.02
C ASP A 75 7.20 22.13 -23.06
N VAL A 76 8.38 22.02 -23.70
CA VAL A 76 9.10 20.75 -23.85
C VAL A 76 9.62 20.24 -22.50
N LEU A 77 10.33 21.08 -21.74
CA LEU A 77 10.88 20.68 -20.45
C LEU A 77 9.77 20.28 -19.46
N ASN A 78 8.62 20.98 -19.47
CA ASN A 78 7.50 20.59 -18.62
C ASN A 78 6.90 19.25 -19.03
N SER A 79 6.83 18.97 -20.35
CA SER A 79 6.39 17.66 -20.82
C SER A 79 7.36 16.55 -20.44
N PHE A 80 8.68 16.76 -20.56
CA PHE A 80 9.68 15.75 -20.18
C PHE A 80 9.71 15.50 -18.68
N ASP A 81 9.52 16.55 -17.86
CA ASP A 81 9.41 16.45 -16.41
C ASP A 81 8.17 15.64 -16.01
N ALA A 82 7.01 15.95 -16.63
CA ALA A 82 5.77 15.19 -16.41
C ALA A 82 5.88 13.71 -16.82
N ASN A 83 6.66 13.42 -17.86
CA ASN A 83 6.94 12.04 -18.31
C ASN A 83 8.14 11.41 -17.58
N ARG A 84 8.69 12.06 -16.54
CA ARG A 84 9.84 11.59 -15.76
C ARG A 84 11.09 11.27 -16.58
N MET A 85 11.23 11.91 -17.74
CA MET A 85 12.40 11.77 -18.61
C MET A 85 13.56 12.66 -18.13
N ILE A 86 13.27 13.67 -17.32
CA ILE A 86 14.26 14.59 -16.74
C ILE A 86 13.99 14.82 -15.26
N SER A 87 15.02 15.23 -14.53
CA SER A 87 14.94 15.83 -13.20
C SER A 87 15.35 17.29 -13.26
N ARG A 88 14.62 18.18 -12.57
CA ARG A 88 14.88 19.62 -12.54
C ARG A 88 15.29 20.06 -11.14
N ASP A 89 16.47 20.64 -11.02
CA ASP A 89 16.94 21.32 -9.81
C ASP A 89 17.24 22.79 -10.15
N GLY A 90 16.25 23.65 -9.90
CA GLY A 90 16.30 25.06 -10.28
C GLY A 90 16.50 25.25 -11.79
N ARG A 91 17.71 25.67 -12.20
CA ARG A 91 18.10 25.86 -13.60
C ARG A 91 18.86 24.68 -14.20
N ILE A 92 19.12 23.63 -13.42
CA ILE A 92 19.82 22.43 -13.88
C ILE A 92 18.79 21.39 -14.29
N VAL A 93 18.99 20.80 -15.46
CA VAL A 93 18.18 19.72 -16.01
C VAL A 93 19.07 18.50 -16.16
N LYS A 94 18.68 17.39 -15.54
CA LYS A 94 19.35 16.09 -15.66
C LYS A 94 18.48 15.13 -16.47
N TRP A 95 19.06 14.47 -17.45
CA TRP A 95 18.44 13.39 -18.22
C TRP A 95 18.34 12.12 -17.39
N LEU A 96 17.15 11.53 -17.33
CA LEU A 96 16.86 10.29 -16.61
C LEU A 96 16.69 9.09 -17.55
N GLY A 97 16.42 9.35 -18.84
CA GLY A 97 16.12 8.32 -19.84
C GLY A 97 14.64 8.23 -20.17
N TYR A 98 14.27 7.21 -20.96
CA TYR A 98 12.87 6.97 -21.30
C TYR A 98 12.16 6.24 -20.14
N PRO A 99 10.93 6.64 -19.77
CA PRO A 99 10.16 5.95 -18.74
C PRO A 99 9.83 4.51 -19.16
N ASN A 100 10.11 3.55 -18.30
CA ASN A 100 9.64 2.17 -18.47
C ASN A 100 8.32 1.97 -17.72
N TYR A 101 7.21 2.40 -18.35
CA TYR A 101 5.88 2.34 -17.74
C TYR A 101 5.43 0.93 -17.38
N GLU A 102 5.84 -0.09 -18.13
CA GLU A 102 5.50 -1.49 -17.83
C GLU A 102 6.17 -1.99 -16.53
N GLU A 103 7.43 -1.60 -16.33
CA GLU A 103 8.18 -1.93 -15.11
C GLU A 103 7.65 -1.16 -13.90
N GLU A 104 7.33 0.13 -14.06
CA GLU A 104 6.75 0.93 -12.98
C GLU A 104 5.37 0.40 -12.53
N GLU A 105 4.50 0.02 -13.47
CA GLU A 105 3.20 -0.58 -13.14
C GLU A 105 3.36 -1.94 -12.45
N ALA A 106 4.34 -2.74 -12.88
CA ALA A 106 4.66 -4.01 -12.23
C ALA A 106 5.18 -3.81 -10.80
N GLU A 107 6.06 -2.83 -10.57
CA GLU A 107 6.57 -2.48 -9.25
C GLU A 107 5.44 -2.00 -8.32
N GLU A 108 4.53 -1.16 -8.81
CA GLU A 108 3.37 -0.69 -8.04
C GLU A 108 2.47 -1.87 -7.62
N LYS A 109 2.16 -2.78 -8.55
CA LYS A 109 1.38 -4.00 -8.24
C LYS A 109 2.06 -4.88 -7.19
N LEU A 110 3.37 -5.09 -7.30
CA LEU A 110 4.13 -5.88 -6.33
C LEU A 110 4.15 -5.21 -4.95
N LYS A 111 4.23 -3.88 -4.91
CA LYS A 111 4.18 -3.11 -3.66
C LYS A 111 2.82 -3.25 -2.97
N ASP A 112 1.74 -3.18 -3.73
CA ASP A 112 0.38 -3.36 -3.22
C ASP A 112 0.14 -4.78 -2.72
N GLU A 113 0.59 -5.79 -3.47
CA GLU A 113 0.52 -7.20 -3.07
C GLU A 113 1.29 -7.43 -1.77
N LYS A 114 2.52 -6.92 -1.68
CA LYS A 114 3.34 -6.99 -0.46
C LYS A 114 2.61 -6.38 0.73
N GLN A 115 2.03 -5.19 0.60
CA GLN A 115 1.28 -4.55 1.68
C GLN A 115 0.08 -5.37 2.13
N ASN A 116 -0.65 -5.98 1.19
CA ASN A 116 -1.79 -6.83 1.52
C ASN A 116 -1.36 -8.12 2.24
N LEU A 117 -0.26 -8.73 1.81
CA LEU A 117 0.32 -9.89 2.49
C LEU A 117 0.81 -9.54 3.89
N GLU A 118 1.48 -8.39 4.07
CA GLU A 118 1.93 -7.92 5.38
C GLU A 118 0.77 -7.71 6.35
N LYS A 119 -0.33 -7.08 5.90
CA LYS A 119 -1.56 -6.95 6.71
C LYS A 119 -2.12 -8.32 7.08
N GLY A 120 -2.18 -9.25 6.13
CA GLY A 120 -2.65 -10.62 6.38
C GLY A 120 -1.78 -11.37 7.39
N ILE A 121 -0.46 -11.19 7.35
CA ILE A 121 0.47 -11.75 8.33
C ILE A 121 0.19 -11.15 9.71
N GLN A 122 0.07 -9.83 9.83
CA GLN A 122 -0.21 -9.15 11.10
C GLN A 122 -1.52 -9.64 11.74
N GLU A 123 -2.59 -9.77 10.96
CA GLU A 123 -3.87 -10.30 11.44
C GLU A 123 -3.76 -11.75 11.91
N LYS A 124 -3.09 -12.61 11.14
CA LYS A 124 -2.86 -14.02 11.52
C LYS A 124 -2.03 -14.14 12.78
N THR A 125 -0.97 -13.33 12.93
CA THR A 125 -0.14 -13.30 14.14
C THR A 125 -0.96 -12.91 15.36
N LYS A 126 -1.76 -11.82 15.27
CA LYS A 126 -2.64 -11.40 16.36
C LYS A 126 -3.68 -12.47 16.74
N ASN A 127 -4.23 -13.16 15.76
CA ASN A 127 -5.16 -14.27 16.00
C ASN A 127 -4.46 -15.46 16.67
N LEU A 128 -3.23 -15.78 16.26
CA LEU A 128 -2.43 -16.84 16.87
C LEU A 128 -2.08 -16.52 18.32
N GLU A 129 -1.70 -15.28 18.62
CA GLU A 129 -1.46 -14.81 19.99
C GLU A 129 -2.73 -14.98 20.85
N LYS A 130 -3.89 -14.54 20.35
CA LYS A 130 -5.18 -14.75 21.04
C LYS A 130 -5.45 -16.22 21.32
N LEU A 131 -5.30 -17.10 20.32
CA LEU A 131 -5.54 -18.55 20.48
C LEU A 131 -4.56 -19.19 21.46
N THR A 132 -3.30 -18.79 21.41
CA THR A 132 -2.25 -19.29 22.32
C THR A 132 -2.57 -18.91 23.76
N HIS A 133 -2.99 -17.65 23.95
CA HIS A 133 -3.42 -17.14 25.24
C HIS A 133 -4.66 -17.89 25.77
N GLN A 134 -5.68 -18.11 24.93
CA GLN A 134 -6.85 -18.91 25.29
C GLN A 134 -6.47 -20.33 25.74
N ARG A 135 -5.61 -20.99 24.96
CA ARG A 135 -5.09 -22.33 25.27
C ARG A 135 -4.40 -22.37 26.65
N MET A 136 -3.61 -21.35 26.96
CA MET A 136 -2.91 -21.24 28.24
C MET A 136 -3.87 -21.10 29.41
N CYS A 137 -4.85 -20.19 29.31
CA CYS A 137 -5.88 -20.01 30.35
C CYS A 137 -6.66 -21.31 30.61
N PHE A 138 -7.06 -22.04 29.56
CA PHE A 138 -7.77 -23.31 29.72
C PHE A 138 -6.90 -24.39 30.37
N LYS A 139 -5.63 -24.50 29.98
CA LYS A 139 -4.69 -25.44 30.62
C LYS A 139 -4.54 -25.14 32.12
N ASN A 140 -4.38 -23.87 32.47
CA ASN A 140 -4.22 -23.44 33.86
C ASN A 140 -5.50 -23.67 34.67
N LEU A 141 -6.68 -23.39 34.09
CA LEU A 141 -7.97 -23.71 34.71
C LEU A 141 -8.12 -25.20 34.99
N LEU A 142 -7.76 -26.08 34.04
CA LEU A 142 -7.83 -27.53 34.22
C LEU A 142 -6.87 -28.02 35.32
N ARG A 143 -5.69 -27.41 35.43
CA ARG A 143 -4.73 -27.71 36.51
C ARG A 143 -5.29 -27.33 37.87
N LEU A 144 -5.79 -26.10 38.03
CA LEU A 144 -6.41 -25.66 39.28
C LEU A 144 -7.56 -26.57 39.68
N LYS A 145 -8.42 -26.94 38.73
CA LYS A 145 -9.50 -27.90 38.99
C LYS A 145 -8.94 -29.23 39.48
N ARG A 146 -7.92 -29.82 38.84
CA ARG A 146 -7.32 -31.10 39.26
C ARG A 146 -6.82 -31.06 40.71
N ASP A 147 -6.24 -29.94 41.13
CA ASP A 147 -5.68 -29.77 42.48
C ASP A 147 -6.77 -29.49 43.53
N SER A 148 -7.95 -29.01 43.12
CA SER A 148 -9.07 -28.62 43.99
C SER A 148 -10.24 -29.62 44.09
N VAL A 149 -10.18 -30.79 43.44
CA VAL A 149 -11.33 -31.75 43.35
C VAL A 149 -11.59 -32.54 44.64
N LYS A 150 -11.81 -31.89 45.79
CA LYS A 150 -12.39 -32.65 46.92
C LYS A 150 -13.63 -32.08 47.59
N GLU A 151 -13.99 -30.79 47.49
CA GLU A 151 -14.95 -30.29 48.50
C GLU A 151 -16.21 -29.51 48.08
N LEU A 152 -16.44 -29.01 46.87
CA LEU A 152 -17.72 -28.33 46.60
C LEU A 152 -18.28 -28.57 45.18
N GLU A 153 -19.40 -29.30 45.10
CA GLU A 153 -20.22 -29.43 43.88
C GLU A 153 -21.16 -28.22 43.66
N GLN A 154 -21.36 -27.38 44.67
CA GLN A 154 -22.19 -26.18 44.57
C GLN A 154 -21.36 -24.96 44.12
N GLY A 155 -21.88 -24.20 43.16
CA GLY A 155 -21.25 -22.95 42.68
C GLY A 155 -20.32 -23.09 41.47
N ILE A 156 -20.36 -24.21 40.74
CA ILE A 156 -19.56 -24.40 39.52
C ILE A 156 -20.30 -23.82 38.30
N ILE A 157 -19.63 -22.94 37.56
CA ILE A 157 -20.09 -22.44 36.26
C ILE A 157 -19.28 -23.11 35.16
N ASN A 158 -19.98 -23.79 34.24
CA ASN A 158 -19.36 -24.46 33.11
C ASN A 158 -19.17 -23.51 31.91
N LEU A 159 -18.16 -23.82 31.09
CA LEU A 159 -17.93 -23.14 29.82
C LEU A 159 -18.81 -23.76 28.72
N PRO A 160 -19.25 -22.98 27.71
CA PRO A 160 -19.09 -21.54 27.57
C PRO A 160 -20.13 -20.76 28.39
N PHE A 161 -19.77 -19.56 28.83
CA PHE A 161 -20.70 -18.64 29.49
C PHE A 161 -20.39 -17.20 29.08
N ILE A 162 -21.36 -16.31 29.33
CA ILE A 162 -21.21 -14.86 29.25
C ILE A 162 -21.57 -14.32 30.63
N ALA A 163 -20.83 -13.33 31.11
CA ALA A 163 -21.09 -12.67 32.38
C ALA A 163 -21.49 -11.21 32.12
N ILE A 164 -22.54 -10.74 32.80
CA ILE A 164 -22.91 -9.34 32.82
C ILE A 164 -22.44 -8.75 34.15
N ARG A 165 -21.59 -7.74 34.09
CA ARG A 165 -21.04 -7.05 35.26
C ARG A 165 -21.65 -5.66 35.35
N THR A 166 -22.14 -5.29 36.53
CA THR A 166 -22.66 -3.95 36.79
C THR A 166 -22.30 -3.52 38.22
N ASP A 167 -22.56 -2.26 38.57
CA ASP A 167 -22.36 -1.76 39.94
C ASP A 167 -23.28 -2.49 40.92
N LYS A 168 -22.81 -2.66 42.15
CA LYS A 168 -23.57 -3.31 43.22
C LYS A 168 -24.88 -2.60 43.58
N ASN A 169 -25.00 -1.31 43.24
CA ASN A 169 -26.20 -0.49 43.49
C ASN A 169 -27.06 -0.32 42.23
N THR A 170 -26.81 -1.10 41.17
CA THR A 170 -27.66 -1.14 39.97
C THR A 170 -28.94 -1.92 40.27
N SER A 171 -30.09 -1.32 39.96
CA SER A 171 -31.36 -2.04 39.91
C SER A 171 -31.46 -2.81 38.60
N VAL A 172 -31.75 -4.11 38.70
CA VAL A 172 -31.85 -5.01 37.55
C VAL A 172 -33.24 -5.65 37.54
N GLU A 173 -34.00 -5.38 36.49
CA GLU A 173 -35.26 -6.07 36.21
C GLU A 173 -35.02 -7.14 35.14
N CYS A 174 -35.48 -8.37 35.39
CA CYS A 174 -35.37 -9.48 34.46
C CYS A 174 -36.76 -9.99 34.10
N ASN A 175 -37.12 -9.90 32.82
CA ASN A 175 -38.33 -10.49 32.27
C ASN A 175 -37.95 -11.68 31.41
N VAL A 176 -38.51 -12.85 31.73
CA VAL A 176 -38.25 -14.10 31.02
C VAL A 176 -39.52 -14.50 30.27
N SER A 177 -39.37 -14.87 29.00
CA SER A 177 -40.49 -15.41 28.23
C SER A 177 -40.95 -16.76 28.80
N SER A 178 -42.20 -17.12 28.56
CA SER A 178 -42.77 -18.38 29.08
C SER A 178 -42.07 -19.64 28.57
N ASP A 179 -41.38 -19.55 27.43
CA ASP A 179 -40.59 -20.64 26.83
C ASP A 179 -39.12 -20.63 27.26
N GLU A 180 -38.70 -19.68 28.10
CA GLU A 180 -37.33 -19.50 28.59
C GLU A 180 -36.27 -19.31 27.50
N LEU A 181 -36.69 -18.90 26.28
CA LEU A 181 -35.78 -18.65 25.17
C LEU A 181 -35.40 -17.17 25.04
N GLN A 182 -36.16 -16.27 25.67
CA GLN A 182 -35.93 -14.84 25.61
C GLN A 182 -35.84 -14.24 27.01
N TYR A 183 -34.80 -13.45 27.20
CA TYR A 183 -34.53 -12.74 28.44
C TYR A 183 -34.38 -11.26 28.13
N LEU A 184 -35.13 -10.42 28.83
CA LEU A 184 -35.01 -8.98 28.77
C LEU A 184 -34.52 -8.47 30.12
N PHE A 185 -33.28 -8.02 30.14
CA PHE A 185 -32.67 -7.38 31.31
C PHE A 185 -32.73 -5.86 31.14
N THR A 186 -33.32 -5.18 32.13
CA THR A 186 -33.32 -3.71 32.22
C THR A 186 -32.43 -3.30 33.37
N PHE A 187 -31.46 -2.44 33.09
CA PHE A 187 -30.52 -1.91 34.07
C PHE A 187 -30.73 -0.39 34.20
N ASP A 188 -30.79 0.12 35.42
CA ASP A 188 -30.88 1.57 35.66
C ASP A 188 -29.52 2.29 35.55
N ARG A 189 -28.43 1.53 35.43
CA ARG A 189 -27.05 2.00 35.29
C ARG A 189 -26.29 1.21 34.22
N PRO A 190 -25.13 1.71 33.75
CA PRO A 190 -24.29 0.97 32.80
C PRO A 190 -23.87 -0.42 33.28
N PHE A 191 -23.63 -1.31 32.32
CA PHE A 191 -23.13 -2.66 32.56
C PHE A 191 -22.10 -3.02 31.48
N ASP A 192 -21.25 -4.00 31.80
CA ASP A 192 -20.29 -4.61 30.88
C ASP A 192 -20.71 -6.04 30.58
N ILE A 193 -20.56 -6.47 29.33
CA ILE A 193 -20.68 -7.88 28.94
C ILE A 193 -19.27 -8.44 28.80
N LEU A 194 -18.96 -9.49 29.54
CA LEU A 194 -17.69 -10.18 29.53
C LEU A 194 -17.89 -11.58 28.96
N ASP A 195 -17.05 -11.98 28.01
CA ASP A 195 -16.99 -13.38 27.59
C ASP A 195 -16.22 -14.22 28.62
N ASN A 196 -16.28 -15.55 28.46
CA ASN A 196 -15.56 -16.45 29.34
C ASN A 196 -14.04 -16.21 29.34
N MET A 197 -13.46 -15.72 28.24
CA MET A 197 -12.03 -15.51 28.15
C MET A 197 -11.56 -14.27 28.92
N GLU A 198 -12.30 -13.17 28.83
CA GLU A 198 -12.04 -11.98 29.61
C GLU A 198 -12.17 -12.24 31.12
N VAL A 199 -13.13 -13.10 31.52
CA VAL A 199 -13.25 -13.53 32.91
C VAL A 199 -12.05 -14.37 33.33
N LEU A 200 -11.64 -15.36 32.54
CA LEU A 200 -10.47 -16.19 32.84
C LEU A 200 -9.15 -15.38 32.89
N GLN A 201 -9.03 -14.35 32.05
CA GLN A 201 -7.91 -13.41 32.08
C GLN A 201 -7.85 -12.62 33.38
N LYS A 202 -9.00 -12.09 33.83
CA LYS A 202 -9.09 -11.34 35.10
C LYS A 202 -8.86 -12.23 36.33
N MET A 203 -9.00 -13.54 36.20
CA MET A 203 -8.61 -14.53 37.22
C MET A 203 -7.10 -14.80 37.25
N ASP A 204 -6.31 -14.05 36.48
CA ASP A 204 -4.84 -14.16 36.36
C ASP A 204 -4.35 -15.53 35.86
N LEU A 205 -5.24 -16.31 35.24
CA LEU A 205 -4.94 -17.64 34.71
C LEU A 205 -4.01 -17.60 33.50
N SER A 206 -3.84 -16.44 32.88
CA SER A 206 -2.89 -16.25 31.79
C SER A 206 -1.45 -16.11 32.27
N ASN A 207 -1.22 -15.63 33.50
CA ASN A 207 0.12 -15.34 34.02
C ASN A 207 0.63 -16.42 34.98
N MET A 208 -0.18 -17.46 35.23
CA MET A 208 0.26 -18.68 35.90
C MET A 208 1.21 -19.47 34.99
N MET A 209 2.40 -18.91 34.77
CA MET A 209 3.55 -19.62 34.23
C MET A 209 4.08 -20.51 35.35
N SER A 210 3.80 -21.81 35.27
CA SER A 210 4.73 -22.76 35.84
C SER A 210 5.87 -22.96 34.85
N GLU A 211 7.10 -22.81 35.33
CA GLU A 211 8.30 -23.42 34.77
C GLU A 211 7.95 -24.84 34.28
N ASP A 212 7.87 -25.03 32.97
CA ASP A 212 7.88 -26.30 32.22
C ASP A 212 7.13 -26.14 30.89
N VAL A 213 7.73 -25.38 29.99
CA VAL A 213 7.53 -25.58 28.55
C VAL A 213 8.90 -25.59 27.91
N SER A 214 9.62 -26.71 28.06
CA SER A 214 10.67 -27.01 27.09
C SER A 214 9.98 -27.23 25.75
N TYR A 215 10.33 -26.40 24.78
CA TYR A 215 10.00 -26.64 23.39
C TYR A 215 10.79 -27.89 22.96
N ASN A 216 10.18 -29.07 23.03
CA ASN A 216 10.62 -30.18 22.20
C ASN A 216 10.10 -29.90 20.79
N GLU A 217 10.92 -29.23 19.98
CA GLU A 217 10.78 -29.29 18.53
C GLU A 217 10.97 -30.74 18.08
N PRO A 218 10.07 -31.31 17.25
CA PRO A 218 10.35 -32.57 16.61
C PRO A 218 11.47 -32.36 15.59
N SER A 219 12.63 -32.98 15.85
CA SER A 219 13.74 -33.08 14.90
C SER A 219 13.22 -33.65 13.58
N THR A 220 13.07 -32.80 12.56
CA THR A 220 12.88 -33.25 11.19
C THR A 220 14.18 -33.89 10.72
N SER A 221 14.24 -35.23 10.77
CA SER A 221 15.25 -36.00 10.07
C SER A 221 15.01 -35.88 8.56
N ASN A 222 15.67 -34.93 7.91
CA ASN A 222 15.81 -34.94 6.46
C ASN A 222 16.82 -36.02 6.07
N GLY A 223 16.33 -37.25 5.89
CA GLY A 223 17.02 -38.28 5.12
C GLY A 223 16.88 -37.96 3.63
N TYR A 224 17.88 -37.27 3.07
CA TYR A 224 18.13 -37.30 1.64
C TYR A 224 18.90 -38.59 1.34
N ASP A 225 18.20 -39.64 0.94
CA ASP A 225 18.82 -40.77 0.23
C ASP A 225 18.85 -40.41 -1.26
N GLY A 226 20.06 -40.20 -1.78
CA GLY A 226 20.32 -40.06 -3.20
C GLY A 226 20.51 -41.44 -3.84
N TYR A 227 19.77 -41.67 -4.92
CA TYR A 227 20.13 -42.58 -6.01
C TYR A 227 19.98 -41.82 -7.33
#